data_AF-D7JFW4-F1
#
_entry.id   AF-D7JFW4-F1
#
_cell.length_a   1.000
_cell.length_b   1.000
_cell.length_c   1.000
_cell.angle_alpha   90.00
_cell.angle_beta   90.00
_cell.angle_gamma   90.00
#
_symmetry.space_group_name_H-M   'P 1'
#
loop_
_entity.id
_entity.type
_entity.pdbx_description
1 polymer ?
#
loop_
_entity_poly.entity_id
_entity_poly.type
_entity_poly.pdbx_seq_one_letter_code
_entity_poly.pdbx_strand_id
1 'polypeptide(L)'
;MKDNIYIQEIEKFNDEISIWELIDRHVKVIWWIGLFLPLFLLFGFSIPFVICKNYWFYSILLVLATGYAFFIVRCDCVGKKRKRIIQQQYPYAIQGETDLYGRIIPKIQKQKLTELINSRLVLNKDNLSFLIESLKSKKDENKYLYTVTNVAITFFLSAILVLFTRYLDFYSTIEEFGQIAKMIIAILLPSLVLAIYIDKTIIKEYVLTKERKQNRIIRTLENIYLEISNE
;
A
#
# COMPACT_ATOMS: atom_id res chain seq x y z
N MET A 1 -16.85 24.47 4.57
CA MET A 1 -15.76 24.69 3.58
C MET A 1 -14.38 24.77 4.25
N LYS A 2 -14.26 25.32 5.47
CA LYS A 2 -13.04 25.28 6.29
C LYS A 2 -12.65 23.87 6.74
N ASP A 3 -13.63 23.02 7.07
CA ASP A 3 -13.40 21.65 7.58
C ASP A 3 -12.71 20.74 6.54
N ASN A 4 -12.99 20.97 5.26
CA ASN A 4 -12.39 20.19 4.17
C ASN A 4 -10.90 20.51 3.97
N ILE A 5 -10.47 21.73 4.33
CA ILE A 5 -9.06 22.14 4.29
C ILE A 5 -8.28 21.43 5.40
N TYR A 6 -8.84 21.36 6.61
CA TYR A 6 -8.21 20.66 7.74
C TYR A 6 -8.08 19.16 7.53
N ILE A 7 -9.08 18.50 6.92
CA ILE A 7 -8.99 17.07 6.59
C ILE A 7 -7.89 16.81 5.55
N GLN A 8 -7.78 17.64 4.51
CA GLN A 8 -6.73 17.48 3.50
C GLN A 8 -5.33 17.75 4.04
N GLU A 9 -5.17 18.74 4.92
CA GLU A 9 -3.89 19.01 5.58
C GLU A 9 -3.47 17.87 6.50
N ILE A 10 -4.41 17.25 7.20
CA ILE A 10 -4.11 16.11 8.08
C ILE A 10 -3.84 14.83 7.30
N GLU A 11 -4.48 14.64 6.15
CA GLU A 11 -4.08 13.57 5.22
C GLU A 11 -2.63 13.76 4.74
N LYS A 12 -2.16 15.01 4.53
CA LYS A 12 -0.75 15.30 4.22
C LYS A 12 0.18 14.99 5.40
N PHE A 13 -0.24 15.28 6.64
CA PHE A 13 0.54 14.91 7.83
C PHE A 13 0.77 13.40 7.91
N ASN A 14 -0.09 12.57 7.32
CA ASN A 14 0.09 11.13 7.33
C ASN A 14 1.40 10.68 6.68
N ASP A 15 1.72 11.29 5.54
CA ASP A 15 2.93 10.96 4.82
C ASP A 15 4.16 11.47 5.59
N GLU A 16 4.03 12.62 6.26
CA GLU A 16 5.06 13.21 7.13
C GLU A 16 5.34 12.38 8.40
N ILE A 17 4.32 11.75 9.01
CA ILE A 17 4.48 10.88 10.19
C ILE A 17 4.75 9.41 9.80
N SER A 18 4.98 9.12 8.52
CA SER A 18 5.27 7.76 8.09
C SER A 18 6.64 7.30 8.61
N ILE A 19 6.77 5.98 8.88
CA ILE A 19 8.07 5.40 9.27
C ILE A 19 9.12 5.68 8.20
N TRP A 20 8.69 5.71 6.93
CA TRP A 20 9.57 6.03 5.83
C TRP A 20 10.15 7.44 5.98
N GLU A 21 9.31 8.44 6.19
CA GLU A 21 9.74 9.82 6.32
C GLU A 21 10.54 10.06 7.61
N LEU A 22 10.06 9.54 8.73
CA LEU A 22 10.66 9.75 10.05
C LEU A 22 12.00 9.04 10.26
N ILE A 23 12.22 7.90 9.58
CA ILE A 23 13.36 7.02 9.85
C ILE A 23 14.07 6.62 8.56
N ASP A 24 13.35 6.06 7.58
CA ASP A 24 13.99 5.46 6.40
C ASP A 24 14.54 6.49 5.40
N ARG A 25 14.01 7.72 5.36
CA ARG A 25 14.52 8.83 4.53
C ARG A 25 15.94 9.23 4.95
N HIS A 26 16.25 9.08 6.23
CA HIS A 26 17.58 9.35 6.80
C HIS A 26 18.56 8.19 6.60
N VAL A 27 18.09 7.03 6.16
CA VAL A 27 18.96 5.95 5.71
C VAL A 27 19.52 6.35 4.35
N LYS A 28 20.84 6.62 4.26
CA LYS A 28 21.50 7.00 3.00
C LYS A 28 21.05 6.08 1.86
N VAL A 29 20.61 6.67 0.74
CA VAL A 29 20.16 5.97 -0.49
C VAL A 29 21.14 4.86 -0.91
N ILE A 30 22.44 5.09 -0.71
CA ILE A 30 23.53 4.10 -0.91
C ILE A 30 23.28 2.75 -0.25
N TRP A 31 22.59 2.71 0.89
CA TRP A 31 22.28 1.46 1.60
C TRP A 31 21.08 0.72 1.01
N TRP A 32 20.05 1.45 0.56
CA TRP A 32 18.97 0.87 -0.24
C TRP A 32 19.50 0.33 -1.57
N ILE A 33 20.44 1.05 -2.20
CA ILE A 33 21.19 0.56 -3.36
C ILE A 33 21.93 -0.74 -2.97
N GLY A 34 22.70 -0.77 -1.88
CA GLY A 34 23.38 -2.00 -1.44
C GLY A 34 22.46 -3.20 -1.17
N LEU A 35 21.23 -2.95 -0.71
CA LEU A 35 20.23 -3.99 -0.46
C LEU A 35 19.55 -4.51 -1.75
N PHE A 36 19.24 -3.61 -2.70
CA PHE A 36 18.55 -3.96 -3.94
C PHE A 36 19.47 -4.27 -5.12
N LEU A 37 20.73 -3.82 -5.09
CA LEU A 37 21.73 -4.04 -6.14
C LEU A 37 21.95 -5.52 -6.46
N PRO A 38 22.05 -6.46 -5.49
CA PRO A 38 22.21 -7.88 -5.80
C PRO A 38 21.02 -8.47 -6.57
N LEU A 39 19.80 -8.05 -6.22
CA LEU A 39 18.56 -8.45 -6.92
C LEU A 39 18.48 -7.83 -8.32
N PHE A 40 18.88 -6.56 -8.45
CA PHE A 40 18.93 -5.87 -9.74
C PHE A 40 19.97 -6.50 -10.68
N LEU A 41 21.15 -6.84 -10.17
CA LEU A 41 22.19 -7.56 -10.92
C LEU A 41 21.69 -8.95 -11.33
N LEU A 42 21.05 -9.71 -10.43
CA LEU A 42 20.42 -11.00 -10.79
C LEU A 42 19.42 -10.85 -11.95
N PHE A 43 18.53 -9.86 -11.87
CA PHE A 43 17.51 -9.66 -12.88
C PHE A 43 18.12 -9.19 -14.22
N GLY A 44 19.06 -8.25 -14.18
CA GLY A 44 19.76 -7.74 -15.37
C GLY A 44 20.62 -8.79 -16.06
N PHE A 45 21.24 -9.70 -15.29
CA PHE A 45 22.03 -10.80 -15.85
C PHE A 45 21.19 -12.03 -16.23
N SER A 46 19.95 -12.18 -15.72
CA SER A 46 19.10 -13.33 -16.06
C SER A 46 18.83 -13.47 -17.57
N ILE A 47 18.60 -12.36 -18.27
CA ILE A 47 18.27 -12.33 -19.70
C ILE A 47 19.43 -12.85 -20.57
N PRO A 48 20.66 -12.32 -20.47
CA PRO A 48 21.79 -12.83 -21.27
C PRO A 48 22.20 -14.26 -20.90
N PHE A 49 22.05 -14.69 -19.64
CA PHE A 49 22.41 -16.06 -19.24
C PHE A 49 21.46 -17.13 -19.79
N VAL A 50 20.16 -16.81 -19.92
CA VAL A 50 19.17 -17.69 -20.57
C VAL A 50 19.46 -17.82 -22.07
N ILE A 51 19.84 -16.72 -22.73
CA ILE A 51 20.17 -16.70 -24.16
C ILE A 51 21.46 -17.50 -24.44
N CYS A 52 22.50 -17.34 -23.61
CA CYS A 52 23.77 -18.05 -23.76
C CYS A 52 23.76 -19.50 -23.23
N LYS A 53 22.61 -20.02 -22.77
CA LYS A 53 22.41 -21.38 -22.22
C LYS A 53 23.43 -21.79 -21.14
N ASN A 54 24.02 -20.83 -20.42
CA ASN A 54 25.03 -21.12 -19.41
C ASN A 54 24.40 -21.15 -18.00
N TYR A 55 23.58 -22.18 -17.78
CA TYR A 55 22.77 -22.33 -16.57
C TYR A 55 23.58 -22.57 -15.29
N TRP A 56 24.79 -23.12 -15.41
CA TRP A 56 25.66 -23.38 -14.26
C TRP A 56 26.13 -22.08 -13.58
N PHE A 57 26.61 -21.11 -14.36
CA PHE A 57 27.03 -19.80 -13.83
C PHE A 57 25.86 -19.00 -13.27
N TYR A 58 24.68 -19.08 -13.90
CA TYR A 58 23.47 -18.44 -13.39
C TYR A 58 23.06 -19.00 -12.01
N SER A 59 23.13 -20.33 -11.83
CA SER A 59 22.82 -20.98 -10.56
C SER A 59 23.76 -20.53 -9.43
N ILE A 60 25.07 -20.41 -9.71
CA ILE A 60 26.06 -19.91 -8.74
C ILE A 60 25.75 -18.45 -8.34
N LEU A 61 25.46 -17.59 -9.32
CA LEU A 61 25.08 -16.20 -9.07
C LEU A 61 23.78 -16.10 -8.25
N LEU A 62 22.79 -16.94 -8.56
CA LEU A 62 21.54 -17.01 -7.82
C LEU A 62 21.78 -17.38 -6.35
N VAL A 63 22.55 -18.43 -6.08
CA VAL A 63 22.85 -18.85 -4.71
C VAL A 63 23.61 -17.75 -3.95
N LEU A 64 24.58 -17.10 -4.58
CA LEU A 64 25.35 -16.02 -3.95
C LEU A 64 24.50 -14.79 -3.62
N ALA A 65 23.69 -14.32 -4.56
CA ALA A 65 22.84 -13.15 -4.35
C ALA A 65 21.69 -13.45 -3.37
N THR A 66 21.12 -14.66 -3.40
CA THR A 66 20.10 -15.08 -2.42
C THR A 66 20.70 -15.23 -1.02
N GLY A 67 21.91 -15.80 -0.92
CA GLY A 67 22.65 -15.91 0.34
C GLY A 67 23.03 -14.55 0.94
N TYR A 68 23.44 -13.60 0.09
CA TYR A 68 23.74 -12.23 0.50
C TYR A 68 22.49 -11.47 0.98
N ALA A 69 21.37 -11.58 0.24
CA ALA A 69 20.10 -11.00 0.65
C ALA A 69 19.61 -11.60 1.98
N PHE A 70 19.70 -12.92 2.14
CA PHE A 70 19.38 -13.60 3.39
C PHE A 70 20.27 -13.15 4.54
N PHE A 71 21.57 -12.95 4.31
CA PHE A 71 22.50 -12.45 5.33
C PHE A 71 22.14 -11.03 5.80
N ILE A 72 21.81 -10.12 4.88
CA ILE A 72 21.38 -8.75 5.25
C ILE A 72 20.10 -8.77 6.08
N VAL A 73 19.12 -9.57 5.67
CA VAL A 73 17.83 -9.70 6.38
C VAL A 73 18.03 -10.34 7.75
N ARG A 74 18.82 -11.42 7.85
CA ARG A 74 19.01 -12.18 9.10
C ARG A 74 19.93 -11.49 10.10
N CYS A 75 20.91 -10.70 9.66
CA CYS A 75 21.81 -9.99 10.57
C CYS A 75 21.17 -8.77 11.26
N ASP A 76 19.89 -8.48 10.97
CA ASP A 76 19.14 -7.34 11.51
C ASP A 76 19.93 -6.01 11.41
N CYS A 77 20.72 -5.88 10.34
CA CYS A 77 21.49 -4.68 10.06
C CYS A 77 20.57 -3.46 9.90
N VAL A 78 19.35 -3.72 9.42
CA VAL A 78 18.28 -2.74 9.26
C VAL A 78 17.77 -2.26 10.60
N GLY A 79 17.36 -3.18 11.50
CA GLY A 79 16.84 -2.83 12.82
C GLY A 79 17.88 -2.12 13.67
N LYS A 80 19.13 -2.58 13.66
CA LYS A 80 20.25 -1.93 14.38
C LYS A 80 20.51 -0.51 13.88
N LYS A 81 20.46 -0.27 12.56
CA LYS A 81 20.63 1.07 11.99
C LYS A 81 19.43 1.99 12.26
N ARG A 82 18.20 1.48 12.10
CA ARG A 82 16.98 2.22 12.47
C ARG A 82 17.04 2.64 13.94
N LYS A 83 17.44 1.73 14.82
CA LYS A 83 17.65 2.04 16.25
C LYS A 83 18.68 3.16 16.45
N ARG A 84 19.81 3.15 15.73
CA ARG A 84 20.81 4.24 15.80
C ARG A 84 20.27 5.58 15.30
N ILE A 85 19.53 5.60 14.19
CA ILE A 85 18.93 6.83 13.66
C ILE A 85 17.94 7.41 14.68
N ILE A 86 17.09 6.55 15.25
CA ILE A 86 16.15 6.93 16.31
C ILE A 86 16.92 7.47 17.53
N GLN A 87 18.04 6.84 17.92
CA GLN A 87 18.89 7.35 19.01
C GLN A 87 19.48 8.73 18.73
N GLN A 88 19.85 9.01 17.47
CA GLN A 88 20.47 10.26 17.08
C GLN A 88 19.46 11.41 16.93
N GLN A 89 18.29 11.13 16.36
CA GLN A 89 17.30 12.17 16.05
C GLN A 89 16.19 12.31 17.10
N TYR A 90 15.86 11.23 17.81
CA TYR A 90 14.76 11.19 18.78
C TYR A 90 15.21 10.58 20.12
N PRO A 91 16.25 11.16 20.78
CA PRO A 91 16.79 10.61 22.03
C PRO A 91 15.75 10.53 23.15
N TYR A 92 14.77 11.43 23.15
CA TYR A 92 13.66 11.45 24.11
C TYR A 92 12.78 10.19 24.04
N ALA A 93 12.70 9.53 22.88
CA ALA A 93 11.79 8.40 22.67
C ALA A 93 12.33 7.07 23.22
N ILE A 94 13.61 7.00 23.60
CA ILE A 94 14.34 5.75 23.90
C ILE A 94 14.56 5.53 25.41
N GLN A 95 14.11 6.44 26.26
CA GLN A 95 14.30 6.36 27.72
C GLN A 95 13.70 5.08 28.33
N GLY A 96 14.51 4.02 28.42
CA GLY A 96 14.16 2.73 29.05
C GLY A 96 13.37 1.74 28.18
N GLU A 97 13.01 2.09 26.94
CA GLU A 97 12.20 1.22 26.08
C GLU A 97 13.04 0.46 25.05
N THR A 98 12.79 -0.84 24.95
CA THR A 98 13.46 -1.75 24.00
C THR A 98 12.62 -2.03 22.76
N ASP A 99 11.29 -1.86 22.84
CA ASP A 99 10.36 -2.13 21.75
C ASP A 99 10.25 -0.96 20.77
N LEU A 100 10.90 -1.12 19.62
CA LEU A 100 10.97 -0.13 18.55
C LEU A 100 9.61 0.16 17.91
N TYR A 101 8.84 -0.90 17.61
CA TYR A 101 7.61 -0.77 16.81
C TYR A 101 6.38 -0.53 17.67
N GLY A 102 6.31 -1.13 18.87
CA GLY A 102 5.13 -1.01 19.72
C GLY A 102 5.11 0.26 20.58
N ARG A 103 6.27 0.85 20.90
CA ARG A 103 6.32 2.00 21.82
C ARG A 103 7.08 3.21 21.27
N ILE A 104 8.30 3.01 20.77
CA ILE A 104 9.18 4.11 20.33
C ILE A 104 8.60 4.83 19.10
N ILE A 105 8.27 4.09 18.04
CA ILE A 105 7.70 4.67 16.81
C ILE A 105 6.39 5.43 17.09
N PRO A 106 5.41 4.87 17.83
CA PRO A 106 4.19 5.60 18.19
C PRO A 106 4.45 6.91 18.96
N LYS A 107 5.43 6.93 19.88
CA LYS A 107 5.81 8.17 20.60
C LYS A 107 6.35 9.25 19.67
N ILE A 108 7.23 8.87 18.74
CA ILE A 108 7.78 9.81 17.75
C ILE A 108 6.66 10.36 16.85
N GLN A 109 5.80 9.47 16.35
CA GLN A 109 4.65 9.84 15.53
C GLN A 109 3.70 10.79 16.25
N LYS A 110 3.41 10.53 17.52
CA LYS A 110 2.60 11.39 18.38
C LYS A 110 3.20 12.78 18.48
N GLN A 111 4.47 12.89 18.89
CA GLN A 111 5.11 14.19 19.08
C GLN A 111 5.22 14.99 17.78
N LYS A 112 5.57 14.33 16.66
CA LYS A 112 5.63 15.02 15.36
C LYS A 112 4.26 15.49 14.90
N LEU A 113 3.22 14.67 15.13
CA LEU A 113 1.85 15.07 14.82
C LEU A 113 1.40 16.25 15.68
N THR A 114 1.70 16.25 16.97
CA THR A 114 1.40 17.39 17.88
C THR A 114 2.13 18.66 17.45
N GLU A 115 3.39 18.57 17.00
CA GLU A 115 4.15 19.71 16.48
C GLU A 115 3.51 20.27 15.19
N LEU A 116 3.15 19.39 14.25
CA LEU A 116 2.50 19.77 12.98
C LEU A 116 1.11 20.37 13.21
N ILE A 117 0.37 19.81 14.16
CA ILE A 117 -0.89 20.35 14.65
C ILE A 117 -0.65 21.74 15.23
N ASN A 118 0.12 21.88 16.31
CA ASN A 118 0.27 23.15 17.01
C ASN A 118 0.85 24.27 16.13
N SER A 119 1.70 23.94 15.14
CA SER A 119 2.31 24.91 14.23
C SER A 119 1.37 25.38 13.10
N ARG A 120 0.43 24.54 12.65
CA ARG A 120 -0.45 24.85 11.50
C ARG A 120 -1.93 24.98 11.86
N LEU A 121 -2.31 24.45 13.02
CA LEU A 121 -3.65 24.05 13.38
C LEU A 121 -3.79 24.25 14.91
N VAL A 122 -4.24 25.43 15.34
CA VAL A 122 -4.50 25.71 16.76
C VAL A 122 -5.69 24.85 17.20
N LEU A 123 -5.41 23.61 17.65
CA LEU A 123 -6.40 22.60 17.96
C LEU A 123 -6.73 22.64 19.45
N ASN A 124 -7.96 23.04 19.77
CA ASN A 124 -8.58 22.86 21.08
C ASN A 124 -9.26 21.46 21.14
N LYS A 125 -9.58 20.97 22.34
CA LYS A 125 -10.21 19.66 22.60
C LYS A 125 -11.41 19.37 21.70
N ASP A 126 -12.29 20.36 21.52
CA ASP A 126 -13.50 20.24 20.70
C ASP A 126 -13.20 20.15 19.19
N ASN A 127 -12.14 20.84 18.73
CA ASN A 127 -11.72 20.76 17.34
C ASN A 127 -11.06 19.40 17.05
N LEU A 128 -10.38 18.81 18.04
CA LEU A 128 -9.73 17.51 17.92
C LEU A 128 -10.77 16.36 17.88
N SER A 129 -11.80 16.44 18.73
CA SER A 129 -12.89 15.45 18.71
C SER A 129 -13.66 15.49 17.39
N PHE A 130 -14.03 16.69 16.92
CA PHE A 130 -14.67 16.88 15.62
C PHE A 130 -13.84 16.30 14.47
N LEU A 131 -12.52 16.45 14.54
CA LEU A 131 -11.62 15.97 13.52
C LEU A 131 -11.49 14.44 13.51
N ILE A 132 -11.38 13.83 14.69
CA ILE A 132 -11.39 12.37 14.85
C ILE A 132 -12.70 11.80 14.30
N GLU A 133 -13.84 12.40 14.63
CA GLU A 133 -15.15 11.97 14.19
C GLU A 133 -15.31 12.13 12.67
N SER A 134 -14.87 13.25 12.11
CA SER A 134 -14.85 13.49 10.66
C SER A 134 -13.99 12.46 9.91
N LEU A 135 -12.80 12.12 10.45
CA LEU A 135 -11.94 11.10 9.86
C LEU A 135 -12.54 9.70 9.96
N LYS A 136 -13.22 9.36 11.06
CA LYS A 136 -13.95 8.09 11.21
C LYS A 136 -15.12 8.00 10.23
N SER A 137 -15.92 9.05 10.11
CA SER A 137 -17.03 9.12 9.16
C SER A 137 -16.54 8.92 7.71
N LYS A 138 -15.47 9.63 7.32
CA LYS A 138 -14.88 9.51 5.96
C LYS A 138 -14.31 8.12 5.68
N LYS A 139 -13.81 7.43 6.71
CA LYS A 139 -13.34 6.04 6.60
C LYS A 139 -14.51 5.09 6.34
N ASP A 140 -15.62 5.26 7.07
CA ASP A 140 -16.79 4.40 6.93
C ASP A 140 -17.50 4.59 5.57
N GLU A 141 -17.47 5.79 4.99
CA GLU A 141 -17.97 6.07 3.63
C GLU A 141 -17.15 5.40 2.51
N ASN A 142 -15.83 5.21 2.70
CA ASN A 142 -14.94 4.72 1.64
C ASN A 142 -14.74 3.20 1.64
N LYS A 143 -15.70 2.45 2.20
CA LYS A 143 -15.61 1.00 2.25
C LYS A 143 -15.48 0.42 0.84
N TYR A 144 -14.52 -0.48 0.66
CA TYR A 144 -14.23 -1.08 -0.64
C TYR A 144 -15.43 -1.88 -1.19
N LEU A 145 -16.01 -1.44 -2.31
CA LEU A 145 -17.25 -1.98 -2.86
C LEU A 145 -17.08 -2.85 -4.13
N TYR A 146 -15.88 -3.34 -4.45
CA TYR A 146 -15.60 -4.17 -5.64
C TYR A 146 -16.23 -3.61 -6.93
N THR A 147 -16.25 -2.28 -7.07
CA THR A 147 -17.06 -1.59 -8.07
C THR A 147 -16.66 -1.98 -9.49
N VAL A 148 -15.37 -2.15 -9.77
CA VAL A 148 -14.88 -2.55 -11.09
C VAL A 148 -15.26 -3.99 -11.40
N THR A 149 -15.13 -4.90 -10.43
CA THR A 149 -15.56 -6.29 -10.60
C THR A 149 -17.07 -6.38 -10.86
N ASN A 150 -17.87 -5.65 -10.09
CA ASN A 150 -19.33 -5.64 -10.25
C ASN A 150 -19.74 -5.14 -11.63
N VAL A 151 -19.17 -4.02 -12.09
CA VAL A 151 -19.42 -3.47 -13.44
C VAL A 151 -19.00 -4.46 -14.53
N ALA A 152 -17.85 -5.10 -14.39
CA ALA A 152 -17.37 -6.09 -15.35
C ALA A 152 -18.28 -7.33 -15.42
N ILE A 153 -18.77 -7.83 -14.29
CA ILE A 153 -19.73 -8.94 -14.22
C ILE A 153 -21.05 -8.54 -14.89
N THR A 154 -21.56 -7.33 -14.61
CA THR A 154 -22.80 -6.83 -15.24
C THR A 154 -22.66 -6.75 -16.75
N PHE A 155 -21.53 -6.23 -17.25
CA PHE A 155 -21.26 -6.15 -18.68
C PHE A 155 -21.16 -7.55 -19.32
N PHE A 156 -20.48 -8.48 -18.66
CA PHE A 156 -20.34 -9.86 -19.10
C PHE A 156 -21.70 -10.57 -19.22
N LEU A 157 -22.54 -10.48 -18.18
CA LEU A 157 -23.90 -11.03 -18.17
C LEU A 157 -24.77 -10.40 -19.27
N SER A 158 -24.67 -9.09 -19.45
CA SER A 158 -25.42 -8.37 -20.50
C SER A 158 -25.02 -8.85 -21.89
N ALA A 159 -23.72 -9.03 -22.15
CA ALA A 159 -23.24 -9.53 -23.44
C ALA A 159 -23.66 -10.98 -23.72
N ILE A 160 -23.69 -11.84 -22.69
CA ILE A 160 -24.23 -13.21 -22.81
C ILE A 160 -25.73 -13.18 -23.12
N LEU A 161 -26.52 -12.33 -22.47
CA LEU A 161 -27.95 -12.21 -22.75
C LEU A 161 -28.20 -11.76 -24.20
N VAL A 162 -27.42 -10.79 -24.71
CA VAL A 162 -27.51 -10.36 -26.10
C VAL A 162 -27.15 -11.51 -27.06
N LEU A 163 -26.11 -12.27 -26.78
CA LEU A 163 -25.78 -13.48 -27.55
C LEU A 163 -26.94 -14.49 -27.57
N PHE A 164 -27.59 -14.69 -26.42
CA PHE A 164 -28.71 -15.62 -26.30
C PHE A 164 -29.95 -15.15 -27.07
N THR A 165 -30.27 -13.86 -27.02
CA THR A 165 -31.39 -13.30 -27.82
C THR A 165 -31.13 -13.42 -29.33
N ARG A 166 -29.90 -13.16 -29.79
CA ARG A 166 -29.54 -13.32 -31.21
C ARG A 166 -29.51 -14.77 -31.69
N TYR A 167 -29.23 -15.71 -30.80
CA TYR A 167 -29.38 -17.15 -31.09
C TYR A 167 -30.84 -17.50 -31.39
N LEU A 168 -31.77 -16.96 -30.59
CA LEU A 168 -33.21 -17.21 -30.76
C LEU A 168 -33.78 -16.53 -32.00
N ASP A 169 -33.25 -15.36 -32.39
CA ASP A 169 -33.84 -14.56 -33.46
C ASP A 169 -33.28 -14.80 -34.88
N PHE A 170 -31.98 -15.13 -35.07
CA PHE A 170 -31.39 -14.85 -36.40
C PHE A 170 -30.23 -15.72 -36.94
N TYR A 171 -29.80 -16.82 -36.33
CA TYR A 171 -28.77 -17.66 -36.97
C TYR A 171 -29.36 -18.77 -37.81
N SER A 172 -29.25 -18.62 -39.14
CA SER A 172 -29.68 -19.61 -40.14
C SER A 172 -28.96 -20.96 -40.03
N THR A 173 -27.83 -21.02 -39.31
CA THR A 173 -27.04 -22.23 -39.08
C THR A 173 -26.34 -22.19 -37.72
N ILE A 174 -26.42 -23.30 -36.97
CA ILE A 174 -25.78 -23.49 -35.65
C ILE A 174 -24.26 -23.22 -35.69
N GLU A 175 -23.63 -23.42 -36.84
CA GLU A 175 -22.18 -23.32 -37.04
C GLU A 175 -21.67 -21.87 -37.03
N GLU A 176 -22.34 -20.95 -37.72
CA GLU A 176 -21.97 -19.52 -37.76
C GLU A 176 -22.17 -18.84 -36.40
N PHE A 177 -23.27 -19.19 -35.70
CA PHE A 177 -23.49 -18.77 -34.32
C PHE A 177 -22.35 -19.25 -33.41
N GLY A 178 -21.97 -20.53 -33.53
CA GLY A 178 -20.90 -21.12 -32.73
C GLY A 178 -19.56 -20.42 -32.91
N GLN A 179 -19.23 -19.97 -34.13
CA GLN A 179 -18.00 -19.22 -34.40
C GLN A 179 -18.02 -17.82 -33.78
N ILE A 180 -19.13 -17.09 -33.93
CA ILE A 180 -19.26 -15.72 -33.40
C ILE A 180 -19.35 -15.72 -31.88
N ALA A 181 -20.08 -16.67 -31.29
CA ALA A 181 -20.13 -16.85 -29.84
C ALA A 181 -18.75 -17.21 -29.27
N LYS A 182 -17.98 -18.09 -29.93
CA LYS A 182 -16.60 -18.42 -29.52
C LYS A 182 -15.69 -17.19 -29.54
N MET A 183 -15.73 -16.36 -30.58
CA MET A 183 -14.94 -15.13 -30.63
C MET A 183 -15.31 -14.16 -29.51
N ILE A 184 -16.60 -13.95 -29.27
CA ILE A 184 -17.07 -13.01 -28.24
C ILE A 184 -16.71 -13.52 -26.83
N ILE A 185 -16.90 -14.81 -26.55
CA ILE A 185 -16.49 -15.42 -25.28
C ILE A 185 -14.97 -15.35 -25.12
N ALA A 186 -14.19 -15.62 -26.17
CA ALA A 186 -12.73 -15.56 -26.14
C ALA A 186 -12.19 -14.15 -25.84
N ILE A 187 -12.95 -13.09 -26.13
CA ILE A 187 -12.60 -11.71 -25.77
C ILE A 187 -13.11 -11.37 -24.36
N LEU A 188 -14.37 -11.68 -24.06
CA LEU A 188 -15.01 -11.30 -22.80
C LEU A 188 -14.40 -11.99 -21.58
N LEU A 189 -14.02 -13.27 -21.69
CA LEU A 189 -13.57 -14.07 -20.56
C LEU A 189 -12.19 -13.60 -20.05
N PRO A 190 -11.18 -13.33 -20.90
CA PRO A 190 -9.95 -12.67 -20.47
C PRO A 190 -10.17 -11.27 -19.91
N SER A 191 -11.07 -10.46 -20.49
CA SER A 191 -11.38 -9.12 -19.98
C SER A 191 -11.98 -9.15 -18.58
N LEU A 192 -12.86 -10.11 -18.29
CA LEU A 192 -13.43 -10.31 -16.96
C LEU A 192 -12.34 -10.71 -15.95
N VAL A 193 -11.46 -11.65 -16.32
CA VAL A 193 -10.34 -12.08 -15.47
C VAL A 193 -9.39 -10.91 -15.16
N LEU A 194 -9.06 -10.09 -16.17
CA LEU A 194 -8.23 -8.90 -16.00
C LEU A 194 -8.89 -7.89 -15.06
N ALA A 195 -10.19 -7.62 -15.22
CA ALA A 195 -10.93 -6.71 -14.36
C ALA A 195 -10.94 -7.17 -12.89
N ILE A 196 -11.20 -8.46 -12.65
CA ILE A 196 -11.14 -9.07 -11.32
C ILE A 196 -9.73 -8.97 -10.74
N TYR A 197 -8.70 -9.22 -11.56
CA TYR A 197 -7.31 -9.13 -11.13
C TYR A 197 -6.94 -7.70 -10.70
N ILE A 198 -7.23 -6.70 -11.53
CA ILE A 198 -6.97 -5.28 -11.23
C ILE A 198 -7.68 -4.86 -9.95
N ASP A 199 -8.97 -5.20 -9.82
CA ASP A 199 -9.77 -4.85 -8.65
C ASP A 199 -9.18 -5.48 -7.39
N LYS A 200 -8.90 -6.79 -7.40
CA LYS A 200 -8.38 -7.51 -6.23
C LYS A 200 -6.94 -7.15 -5.85
N THR A 201 -6.07 -6.85 -6.81
CA THR A 201 -4.64 -6.67 -6.56
C THR A 201 -4.23 -5.20 -6.46
N ILE A 202 -4.76 -4.34 -7.32
CA ILE A 202 -4.36 -2.94 -7.38
C ILE A 202 -5.31 -2.10 -6.54
N ILE A 203 -6.61 -2.16 -6.84
CA ILE A 203 -7.59 -1.24 -6.24
C ILE A 203 -7.83 -1.59 -4.77
N LYS A 204 -8.05 -2.88 -4.46
CA LYS A 204 -8.21 -3.35 -3.09
C LYS A 204 -6.98 -3.04 -2.24
N GLU A 205 -5.77 -3.32 -2.73
CA GLU A 205 -4.55 -3.07 -1.96
C GLU A 205 -4.31 -1.57 -1.76
N TYR A 206 -4.62 -0.75 -2.75
CA TYR A 206 -4.60 0.71 -2.63
C TYR A 206 -5.57 1.20 -1.55
N VAL A 207 -6.82 0.73 -1.55
CA VAL A 207 -7.83 1.10 -0.55
C VAL A 207 -7.45 0.62 0.84
N LEU A 208 -7.00 -0.63 0.99
CA LEU A 208 -6.50 -1.17 2.26
C LEU A 208 -5.31 -0.36 2.79
N THR A 209 -4.40 0.05 1.90
CA THR A 209 -3.26 0.88 2.27
C THR A 209 -3.72 2.26 2.75
N LYS A 210 -4.69 2.87 2.08
CA LYS A 210 -5.32 4.14 2.47
C LYS A 210 -6.02 4.01 3.84
N GLU A 211 -6.77 2.94 4.08
CA GLU A 211 -7.42 2.67 5.37
C GLU A 211 -6.41 2.49 6.50
N ARG A 212 -5.34 1.70 6.30
CA ARG A 212 -4.25 1.53 7.29
C ARG A 212 -3.61 2.88 7.64
N LYS A 213 -3.35 3.68 6.60
CA LYS A 213 -2.86 5.05 6.72
C LYS A 213 -3.79 5.92 7.57
N GLN A 214 -5.09 5.95 7.28
CA GLN A 214 -6.06 6.74 8.04
C GLN A 214 -6.20 6.25 9.49
N ASN A 215 -6.24 4.93 9.73
CA ASN A 215 -6.32 4.34 11.06
C ASN A 215 -5.15 4.76 11.96
N ARG A 216 -3.95 4.87 11.40
CA ARG A 216 -2.77 5.33 12.13
C ARG A 216 -2.97 6.75 12.66
N ILE A 217 -3.37 7.70 11.80
CA ILE A 217 -3.64 9.07 12.23
C ILE A 217 -4.73 9.11 13.29
N ILE A 218 -5.86 8.44 13.06
CA ILE A 218 -6.98 8.42 14.01
C ILE A 218 -6.50 7.96 15.39
N ARG A 219 -5.76 6.85 15.45
CA ARG A 219 -5.20 6.34 16.72
C ARG A 219 -4.23 7.32 17.37
N THR A 220 -3.38 7.97 16.59
CA THR A 220 -2.44 8.98 17.13
C THR A 220 -3.18 10.20 17.67
N LEU A 221 -4.21 10.69 16.98
CA LEU A 221 -5.06 11.79 17.43
C LEU A 221 -5.87 11.43 18.68
N GLU A 222 -6.43 10.22 18.76
CA GLU A 222 -7.13 9.71 19.95
C GLU A 222 -6.20 9.69 21.16
N ASN A 223 -4.95 9.24 20.99
CA ASN A 223 -3.95 9.25 22.06
C ASN A 223 -3.59 10.66 22.52
N ILE A 224 -3.59 11.65 21.62
CA ILE A 224 -3.40 13.07 21.97
C ILE A 224 -4.62 13.60 22.72
N TYR A 225 -5.83 13.29 22.24
CA TYR A 225 -7.08 13.70 22.86
C TYR A 225 -7.22 13.20 24.30
N LEU A 226 -6.87 11.93 24.55
CA LEU A 226 -6.92 11.32 25.87
C LEU A 226 -5.94 11.97 26.86
N GLU A 227 -4.77 12.39 26.39
CA GLU A 227 -3.78 13.07 27.24
C GLU A 227 -4.27 14.46 27.64
N ILE A 228 -4.75 15.26 26.68
CA ILE A 228 -5.34 16.59 26.94
C ILE A 228 -6.60 16.49 27.82
N SER A 229 -7.32 15.37 27.78
CA SER A 229 -8.54 15.17 28.58
C SER A 229 -8.27 14.72 30.02
N ASN A 230 -7.06 14.23 30.30
CA ASN A 230 -6.65 13.74 31.62
C ASN A 230 -5.75 14.74 32.37
N GLU A 231 -5.31 15.82 31.72
CA GLU A 231 -4.74 17.03 32.33
C GLU A 231 -5.84 17.97 32.82
#